data_AF-A0A315X259-F1
#
_entry.id   AF-A0A315X259-F1
#
_cell.length_a   1.000
_cell.length_b   1.000
_cell.length_c   1.000
_cell.angle_alpha   90.00
_cell.angle_beta   90.00
_cell.angle_gamma   90.00
#
_symmetry.space_group_name_H-M   'P 1'
#
loop_
_entity.id
_entity.type
_entity.pdbx_description
1 polymer ?
#
loop_
_entity_poly.entity_id
_entity_poly.type
_entity_poly.pdbx_seq_one_letter_code
_entity_poly.pdbx_strand_id
1 'polypeptide(L)' 'MGTREDAVNIEVIEFELTCEKHGKHRLLVPVELPRPRVCAHCFLPAGRREVRRFVMARTAPERIGGEAFIG' A
#
# COMPACT_ATOMS: atom_id res chain seq x y z
N MET A 1 -17.28 -10.07 -26.20
CA MET A 1 -18.16 -9.64 -25.10
C MET A 1 -17.28 -9.38 -23.90
N GLY A 2 -17.13 -8.11 -23.48
CA GLY A 2 -16.12 -7.66 -22.52
C GLY A 2 -16.37 -8.13 -21.09
N THR A 3 -15.27 -8.42 -20.39
CA THR A 3 -15.18 -8.91 -19.01
C THR A 3 -15.77 -7.91 -18.02
N ARG A 4 -16.82 -8.32 -17.28
CA ARG A 4 -17.14 -7.70 -15.99
C ARG A 4 -16.32 -8.42 -14.95
N GLU A 5 -15.12 -7.90 -14.70
CA GLU A 5 -14.38 -8.21 -13.50
C GLU A 5 -15.13 -7.53 -12.34
N ASP A 6 -15.88 -8.31 -11.56
CA ASP A 6 -16.51 -7.84 -10.33
C ASP A 6 -15.44 -7.21 -9.43
N ALA A 7 -15.45 -5.88 -9.33
CA ALA A 7 -14.53 -5.13 -8.50
C ALA A 7 -14.75 -5.50 -7.03
N VAL A 8 -13.85 -6.29 -6.46
CA VAL A 8 -13.92 -6.65 -5.03
C VAL A 8 -13.48 -5.44 -4.22
N ASN A 9 -14.36 -4.85 -3.42
CA ASN A 9 -13.97 -3.76 -2.53
C ASN A 9 -13.06 -4.28 -1.39
N ILE A 10 -11.96 -3.57 -1.11
CA ILE A 10 -11.05 -3.83 0.00
C ILE A 10 -10.91 -2.59 0.88
N GLU A 11 -10.74 -2.78 2.18
CA GLU A 11 -10.41 -1.70 3.11
C GLU A 11 -8.89 -1.55 3.18
N VAL A 12 -8.41 -0.32 3.00
CA VAL A 12 -6.98 0.01 2.97
C VAL A 12 -6.65 1.16 3.92
N ILE A 13 -5.43 1.14 4.43
CA ILE A 13 -4.84 2.20 5.23
C ILE A 13 -3.74 2.87 4.44
N GLU A 14 -3.79 4.20 4.32
CA GLU A 14 -2.67 5.00 3.79
C GLU A 14 -1.72 5.36 4.92
N PHE A 15 -0.46 4.97 4.77
CA PHE A 15 0.64 5.31 5.66
C PHE A 15 1.58 6.30 4.99
N GLU A 16 2.04 7.31 5.74
CA GLU A 16 3.27 8.06 5.44
C GLU A 16 4.42 7.37 6.18
N LEU A 17 5.40 6.89 5.42
CA LEU A 17 6.64 6.31 5.93
C LEU A 17 7.76 7.34 5.81
N THR A 18 8.55 7.51 6.86
CA THR A 18 9.74 8.38 6.88
C THR A 18 10.99 7.52 7.06
N CYS A 19 11.82 7.45 6.02
CA CYS A 19 13.10 6.74 6.01
C CYS A 19 14.25 7.74 5.96
N GLU A 20 15.32 7.51 6.72
CA GLU A 20 16.50 8.39 6.71
C GLU A 20 17.24 8.43 5.37
N LYS A 21 17.08 7.39 4.54
CA LYS A 21 17.73 7.29 3.22
C LYS A 21 16.88 7.85 2.08
N HIS A 22 15.57 7.65 2.14
CA HIS A 22 14.66 7.94 1.01
C HIS A 22 13.65 9.05 1.32
N GLY A 23 13.66 9.58 2.55
CA GLY A 23 12.71 10.59 2.99
C GLY A 23 11.30 10.03 3.18
N LYS A 24 10.31 10.89 2.92
CA LYS A 24 8.89 10.59 3.11
C LYS A 24 8.28 9.97 1.87
N HIS A 25 7.55 8.88 2.03
CA HIS A 25 6.77 8.24 0.96
C HIS A 25 5.46 7.68 1.49
N ARG A 26 4.51 7.44 0.59
CA ARG A 26 3.18 6.92 0.94
C ARG A 26 3.03 5.47 0.51
N LEU A 27 2.28 4.70 1.30
CA LEU A 27 2.01 3.29 1.07
C LEU A 27 0.56 2.99 1.44
N LEU A 28 -0.17 2.30 0.57
CA LEU A 28 -1.48 1.75 0.91
C LEU A 28 -1.30 0.30 1.34
N VAL A 29 -1.88 -0.06 2.47
CA VAL A 29 -1.80 -1.41 3.02
C VAL A 29 -3.22 -1.87 3.34
N PRO A 30 -3.68 -3.00 2.76
CA PRO A 30 -4.93 -3.62 3.18
C PRO A 30 -4.98 -3.83 4.69
N VAL A 31 -6.14 -3.61 5.31
CA VAL A 31 -6.29 -3.69 6.77
C VAL A 31 -5.96 -5.08 7.33
N GLU A 32 -6.11 -6.12 6.52
CA GLU A 32 -5.79 -7.50 6.86
C GLU A 32 -4.28 -7.79 6.88
N LEU A 33 -3.44 -6.92 6.29
CA LEU A 33 -1.99 -7.13 6.22
C LEU A 33 -1.25 -6.46 7.39
N PRO A 34 -0.06 -6.97 7.75
CA PRO A 34 0.76 -6.37 8.81
C PRO A 34 1.12 -4.91 8.50
N ARG A 35 1.03 -4.06 9.53
CA ARG A 35 1.43 -2.66 9.41
C ARG A 35 2.94 -2.55 9.13
N PRO A 36 3.36 -1.67 8.20
CA PRO A 36 4.76 -1.51 7.85
C PRO A 36 5.57 -1.06 9.07
N ARG A 37 6.78 -1.62 9.20
CA ARG A 37 7.78 -1.25 10.22
C ARG A 37 9.09 -0.80 9.59
N VAL A 38 9.24 -1.03 8.28
CA VAL A 38 10.44 -0.77 7.51
C VAL A 38 10.06 -0.02 6.23
N CYS A 39 11.04 0.68 5.66
CA CYS A 39 10.92 1.29 4.34
C CYS A 39 10.64 0.22 3.28
N ALA A 40 9.71 0.49 2.36
CA ALA A 40 9.39 -0.44 1.28
C ALA A 40 10.55 -0.61 0.26
N HIS A 41 11.43 0.40 0.14
CA HIS A 41 12.51 0.41 -0.84
C HIS A 41 13.80 -0.27 -0.37
N CYS A 42 14.20 -0.03 0.90
CA CYS A 42 15.49 -0.48 1.41
C CYS A 42 15.41 -1.36 2.66
N PHE A 43 14.20 -1.66 3.14
CA PHE A 43 13.96 -2.54 4.29
C PHE A 43 14.61 -2.11 5.62
N LEU A 44 15.16 -0.89 5.68
CA LEU A 44 15.64 -0.28 6.92
C LEU A 44 14.46 0.22 7.78
N PRO A 45 14.66 0.37 9.10
CA PRO A 45 13.66 0.95 9.98
C PRO A 45 13.13 2.28 9.45
N ALA A 46 11.81 2.47 9.50
CA ALA A 46 11.15 3.69 9.07
C ALA A 46 10.13 4.14 10.12
N GLY A 47 10.05 5.46 10.36
CA GLY A 47 8.94 6.04 11.08
C GLY A 47 7.66 5.87 10.28
N ARG A 48 6.51 5.63 10.94
CA ARG A 48 5.22 5.50 10.27
C ARG A 48 4.17 6.41 10.88
N ARG A 49 3.30 6.94 10.03
CA ARG A 49 2.10 7.67 10.42
C ARG A 49 0.92 7.17 9.60
N GLU A 50 -0.16 6.80 10.28
CA GLU A 50 -1.45 6.52 9.64
C GLU A 50 -2.05 7.85 9.18
N VAL A 51 -2.35 7.97 7.88
CA VAL A 51 -2.91 9.18 7.28
C VAL A 51 -4.43 9.10 7.25
N ARG A 52 -4.96 8.00 6.69
CA ARG A 52 -6.40 7.73 6.61
C ARG A 52 -6.69 6.26 6.33
N ARG A 53 -7.94 5.87 6.56
CA ARG A 53 -8.51 4.58 6.13
C ARG A 53 -9.66 4.82 5.17
N PHE A 54 -9.78 3.98 4.15
CA PHE A 54 -10.85 4.05 3.18
C PHE A 54 -11.05 2.73 2.45
N VAL A 55 -12.18 2.59 1.77
CA VAL A 55 -12.50 1.44 0.92
C VAL A 55 -12.13 1.77 -0.52
N MET A 56 -11.49 0.84 -1.23
CA MET A 56 -11.20 0.97 -2.65
C MET A 56 -11.53 -0.31 -3.41
N ALA A 57 -11.89 -0.18 -4.68
CA ALA A 57 -12.09 -1.30 -5.59
C ALA A 57 -10.75 -1.99 -5.87
N ARG A 58 -10.67 -3.29 -5.60
CA ARG A 58 -9.55 -4.17 -5.97
C ARG A 58 -9.74 -4.58 -7.44
N THR A 59 -9.04 -3.90 -8.33
CA THR A 59 -8.83 -4.36 -9.70
C THR A 59 -7.63 -5.31 -9.69
N ALA A 60 -7.81 -6.62 -9.86
CA ALA A 60 -6.74 -7.62 -9.71
C ALA A 60 -6.31 -8.21 -11.09
N PRO A 61 -5.14 -8.87 -11.23
CA PRO A 61 -4.82 -10.07 -10.44
C PRO A 61 -3.41 -10.10 -9.82
N GLU A 62 -3.38 -10.54 -8.56
CA GLU A 62 -2.37 -11.41 -7.88
C GLU A 62 -0.87 -11.10 -7.95
N ARG A 63 -0.43 -10.08 -8.69
CA ARG A 63 0.95 -9.61 -8.78
C ARG A 63 1.03 -8.14 -8.41
N ILE A 64 0.70 -7.82 -7.16
CA ILE A 64 1.35 -6.66 -6.54
C ILE A 64 2.75 -7.15 -6.14
N GLY A 65 3.60 -7.35 -7.16
CA GLY A 65 5.04 -7.20 -6.98
C GLY A 65 5.28 -5.76 -6.52
N GLY A 66 6.28 -5.55 -5.67
CA GLY A 66 6.48 -4.33 -4.86
C GLY A 66 6.65 -2.98 -5.58
N GLU A 67 6.23 -2.86 -6.84
CA GLU A 67 6.39 -1.70 -7.71
C GLU A 67 5.08 -0.96 -8.03
N ALA A 68 3.90 -1.52 -7.71
CA ALA A 68 2.64 -0.78 -7.88
C ALA A 68 2.42 0.35 -6.85
N PHE A 69 3.42 0.62 -6.01
CA PHE A 69 3.54 1.77 -5.10
C PHE A 69 4.65 2.75 -5.52
N ILE A 70 4.93 2.86 -6.82
CA ILE A 70 5.85 3.87 -7.34
C ILE A 70 5.04 4.87 -8.18
N GLY A 71 4.83 6.03 -7.56
CA GLY A 71 4.15 7.21 -8.10
C GLY A 71 3.81 8.18 -6.99
#